data_AF-A0A940HLA7-F1
#
_entry.id   AF-A0A940HLA7-F1
#
_cell.length_a   1.000
_cell.length_b   1.000
_cell.length_c   1.000
_cell.angle_alpha   90.00
_cell.angle_beta   90.00
_cell.angle_gamma   90.00
#
_symmetry.space_group_name_H-M   'P 1'
#
loop_
_entity.id
_entity.type
_entity.pdbx_description
1 polymer ?
#
loop_
_entity_poly.entity_id
_entity_poly.type
_entity_poly.pdbx_seq_one_letter_code
_entity_poly.pdbx_strand_id
1 'polypeptide(L)'
;MRMRTFTKNILLFSALLVASHLMAQSQQSRNAAFPVAKGHTGPSTSLPPAASQDWFSEAVKNLKFKEFSFEQASPKMVRVANSSNRIGFNIREDAMTVKNIAYKPSDKPWASTFRVQGIRREGHRSLSTVPKGKKIDGKELVYHFSSYDLQYLNDEKGLRQNFIVKEKPLGTGELKVAMKISGDLRPVLLSDGKLALHTPGKINDVKFYYDDLKVWDANQQALPAHMELNEQSNNLSIVVDDRNAAYPITIDPLNHTPDWATSADGVLPGLLTSLQLQVDAAYGFGVT
;
A
#
# COMPACT_ATOMS: atom_id res chain seq x y z
N MET A 1 -4.88 -13.66 -75.40
CA MET A 1 -3.94 -12.51 -75.40
C MET A 1 -4.02 -11.85 -74.02
N ARG A 2 -2.90 -11.78 -73.30
CA ARG A 2 -2.79 -11.38 -71.87
C ARG A 2 -2.86 -9.85 -71.66
N MET A 3 -3.57 -9.39 -70.63
CA MET A 3 -3.33 -8.15 -69.86
C MET A 3 -3.88 -8.42 -68.44
N ARG A 4 -3.04 -8.76 -67.45
CA ARG A 4 -2.23 -7.93 -66.52
C ARG A 4 -3.04 -6.99 -65.61
N THR A 5 -2.85 -7.25 -64.32
CA THR A 5 -3.37 -6.70 -63.06
C THR A 5 -2.89 -5.28 -62.75
N PHE A 6 -3.82 -4.41 -62.32
CA PHE A 6 -3.68 -3.18 -61.52
C PHE A 6 -5.13 -2.93 -61.01
N THR A 7 -5.50 -2.76 -59.74
CA THR A 7 -4.87 -1.99 -58.66
C THR A 7 -5.50 -2.43 -57.32
N LYS A 8 -4.75 -3.09 -56.44
CA LYS A 8 -5.00 -3.06 -54.98
C LYS A 8 -4.39 -1.75 -54.49
N ASN A 9 -5.17 -0.69 -54.27
CA ASN A 9 -4.70 0.50 -53.50
C ASN A 9 -5.78 1.49 -53.04
N ILE A 10 -7.07 1.14 -53.06
CA ILE A 10 -8.13 2.08 -52.62
C ILE A 10 -8.38 2.01 -51.10
N LEU A 11 -7.88 0.98 -50.40
CA LEU A 11 -8.05 0.85 -48.93
C LEU A 11 -6.94 1.50 -48.08
N LEU A 12 -5.81 1.94 -48.68
CA LEU A 12 -4.75 2.64 -47.93
C LEU A 12 -4.95 4.17 -47.86
N PHE A 13 -5.71 4.78 -48.77
CA PHE A 13 -5.92 6.23 -48.76
C PHE A 13 -6.98 6.68 -47.74
N SER A 14 -7.95 5.82 -47.40
CA SER A 14 -8.97 6.12 -46.39
C SER A 14 -8.41 6.07 -44.96
N ALA A 15 -7.45 5.18 -44.69
CA ALA A 15 -6.84 5.03 -43.37
C ALA A 15 -5.85 6.17 -43.05
N LEU A 16 -5.16 6.72 -44.07
CA LEU A 16 -4.23 7.84 -43.87
C LEU A 16 -4.94 9.17 -43.57
N LEU A 17 -6.15 9.39 -44.11
CA LEU A 17 -6.95 10.60 -43.85
C LEU A 17 -7.59 10.62 -42.45
N VAL A 18 -7.96 9.45 -41.92
CA VAL A 18 -8.50 9.33 -40.55
C VAL A 18 -7.38 9.47 -39.51
N ALA A 19 -6.20 8.90 -39.77
CA ALA A 19 -5.03 9.04 -38.88
C ALA A 19 -4.50 10.47 -38.83
N SER A 20 -4.55 11.21 -39.94
CA SER A 20 -4.13 12.63 -39.98
C SER A 20 -5.15 13.58 -39.34
N HIS A 21 -6.45 13.29 -39.40
CA HIS A 21 -7.47 14.03 -38.63
C HIS A 21 -7.40 13.78 -37.11
N LEU A 22 -7.13 12.53 -36.69
CA LEU A 22 -6.94 12.19 -35.26
C LEU A 22 -5.63 12.77 -34.70
N MET A 23 -4.55 12.80 -35.49
CA MET A 23 -3.28 13.42 -35.09
C MET A 23 -3.40 14.95 -35.02
N ALA A 24 -4.09 15.60 -35.96
CA ALA A 24 -4.33 17.05 -35.94
C ALA A 24 -5.23 17.49 -34.76
N GLN A 25 -6.28 16.73 -34.42
CA GLN A 25 -7.09 16.99 -33.20
C GLN A 25 -6.30 16.73 -31.91
N SER A 26 -5.36 15.78 -31.91
CA SER A 26 -4.48 15.53 -30.75
C SER A 26 -3.41 16.62 -30.56
N GLN A 27 -2.94 17.24 -31.65
CA GLN A 27 -1.98 18.35 -31.58
C GLN A 27 -2.65 19.69 -31.25
N GLN A 28 -3.86 19.93 -31.76
CA GLN A 28 -4.63 21.14 -31.46
C GLN A 28 -5.15 21.16 -30.00
N SER A 29 -5.39 19.98 -29.41
CA SER A 29 -5.69 19.85 -27.96
C SER A 29 -4.45 19.89 -27.06
N ARG A 30 -3.24 19.60 -27.59
CA ARG A 30 -1.97 19.76 -26.84
C ARG A 30 -1.44 21.20 -26.82
N ASN A 31 -1.76 22.02 -27.82
CA ASN A 31 -1.32 23.42 -27.89
C ASN A 31 -2.38 24.44 -27.47
N ALA A 32 -3.57 23.99 -27.05
CA ALA A 32 -4.49 24.87 -26.34
C ALA A 32 -3.95 25.06 -24.92
N ALA A 33 -3.26 26.17 -24.70
CA ALA A 33 -3.07 26.68 -23.35
C ALA A 33 -4.48 26.85 -22.75
N PHE A 34 -4.87 25.92 -21.88
CA PHE A 34 -6.01 26.18 -21.02
C PHE A 34 -5.65 27.44 -20.24
N PRO A 35 -6.43 28.53 -20.35
CA PRO A 35 -6.17 29.68 -19.51
C PRO A 35 -6.26 29.17 -18.08
N VAL A 36 -5.17 29.30 -17.33
CA VAL A 36 -5.18 29.12 -15.88
C VAL A 36 -6.14 30.16 -15.37
N ALA A 37 -7.39 29.74 -15.12
CA ALA A 37 -8.38 30.59 -14.53
C ALA A 37 -7.81 31.07 -13.18
N LYS A 38 -7.78 32.39 -12.97
CA LYS A 38 -7.43 32.95 -11.67
C LYS A 38 -8.28 32.24 -10.61
N GLY A 39 -7.60 31.66 -9.62
CA GLY A 39 -8.25 30.89 -8.56
C GLY A 39 -9.40 31.69 -7.96
N HIS A 40 -10.60 31.11 -8.01
CA HIS A 40 -11.75 31.67 -7.32
C HIS A 40 -11.56 31.41 -5.83
N THR A 41 -11.29 32.46 -5.07
CA THR A 41 -11.28 32.43 -3.61
C THR A 41 -12.72 32.43 -3.10
N GLY A 42 -13.32 31.24 -3.04
CA GLY A 42 -14.61 31.00 -2.41
C GLY A 42 -15.03 29.53 -2.52
N PRO A 43 -15.78 28.98 -1.54
CA PRO A 43 -16.20 27.60 -1.58
C PRO A 43 -17.32 27.44 -2.61
N SER A 44 -16.96 27.19 -3.87
CA SER A 44 -17.93 26.76 -4.88
C SER A 44 -18.21 25.28 -4.67
N THR A 45 -19.34 24.96 -4.05
CA THR A 45 -19.86 23.60 -3.82
C THR A 45 -20.53 23.00 -5.06
N SER A 46 -20.62 23.72 -6.18
CA SER A 46 -21.28 23.23 -7.40
C SER A 46 -20.26 22.63 -8.37
N LEU A 47 -20.56 21.43 -8.89
CA LEU A 47 -19.79 20.78 -9.95
C LEU A 47 -19.72 21.65 -11.21
N PRO A 48 -18.64 21.55 -12.01
CA PRO A 48 -18.57 22.20 -13.32
C PRO A 48 -19.80 21.85 -14.18
N PRO A 49 -20.29 22.76 -15.03
CA PRO A 49 -21.54 22.54 -15.80
C PRO A 49 -21.57 21.28 -16.68
N ALA A 50 -20.40 20.73 -17.05
CA ALA A 50 -20.26 19.52 -17.85
C ALA A 50 -20.10 18.22 -17.03
N ALA A 51 -20.01 18.32 -15.69
CA ALA A 51 -19.82 17.19 -14.79
C ALA A 51 -21.14 16.83 -14.11
N SER A 52 -21.62 15.60 -14.31
CA SER A 52 -22.77 15.08 -13.56
C SER A 52 -22.35 14.66 -12.14
N GLN A 53 -23.31 14.66 -11.21
CA GLN A 53 -23.09 14.14 -9.86
C GLN A 53 -22.70 12.66 -9.87
N ASP A 54 -23.25 11.88 -10.80
CA ASP A 54 -22.94 10.46 -10.98
C ASP A 54 -21.50 10.26 -11.46
N TRP A 55 -21.08 11.03 -12.47
CA TRP A 55 -19.69 11.01 -12.94
C TRP A 55 -18.74 11.41 -11.81
N PHE A 56 -19.06 12.45 -11.04
CA PHE A 56 -18.21 12.90 -9.93
C PHE A 56 -18.11 11.83 -8.83
N SER A 57 -19.23 11.23 -8.46
CA SER A 57 -19.27 10.14 -7.47
C SER A 57 -18.44 8.94 -7.94
N GLU A 58 -18.53 8.59 -9.22
CA GLU A 58 -17.76 7.51 -9.82
C GLU A 58 -16.27 7.85 -9.92
N ALA A 59 -15.92 9.09 -10.26
CA ALA A 59 -14.54 9.57 -10.27
C ALA A 59 -13.92 9.51 -8.86
N VAL A 60 -14.66 9.96 -7.83
CA VAL A 60 -14.23 9.88 -6.43
C VAL A 60 -14.04 8.43 -5.99
N LYS A 61 -14.98 7.53 -6.32
CA LYS A 61 -14.85 6.10 -6.04
C LYS A 61 -13.61 5.50 -6.70
N ASN A 62 -13.37 5.82 -7.97
CA ASN A 62 -12.20 5.34 -8.70
C ASN A 62 -10.88 5.89 -8.15
N LEU A 63 -10.85 7.15 -7.71
CA LEU A 63 -9.69 7.74 -7.04
C LEU A 63 -9.40 7.03 -5.72
N LYS A 64 -10.41 6.83 -4.87
CA LYS A 64 -10.27 6.06 -3.63
C LYS A 64 -9.81 4.63 -3.90
N PHE A 65 -10.34 3.98 -4.94
CA PHE A 65 -9.92 2.63 -5.30
C PHE A 65 -8.44 2.58 -5.69
N LYS A 66 -7.99 3.50 -6.56
CA LYS A 66 -6.60 3.59 -7.01
C LYS A 66 -5.63 3.98 -5.89
N GLU A 67 -6.06 4.83 -4.97
CA GLU A 67 -5.27 5.30 -3.84
C GLU A 67 -4.77 4.17 -2.94
N PHE A 68 -5.63 3.19 -2.67
CA PHE A 68 -5.27 2.02 -1.87
C PHE A 68 -4.70 0.85 -2.69
N SER A 69 -4.59 1.00 -4.00
CA SER A 69 -4.16 -0.09 -4.89
C SER A 69 -2.65 -0.26 -4.90
N PHE A 70 -2.20 -1.50 -4.86
CA PHE A 70 -0.80 -1.86 -4.97
C PHE A 70 -0.28 -1.69 -6.40
N GLU A 71 0.95 -1.20 -6.51
CA GLU A 71 1.62 -0.99 -7.79
C GLU A 71 2.98 -1.68 -7.82
N GLN A 72 3.29 -2.38 -8.90
CA GLN A 72 4.61 -2.96 -9.11
C GLN A 72 5.63 -1.85 -9.44
N ALA A 73 6.41 -1.42 -8.46
CA ALA A 73 7.42 -0.37 -8.63
C ALA A 73 8.72 -0.86 -9.29
N SER A 74 9.10 -2.12 -9.06
CA SER A 74 10.23 -2.81 -9.70
C SER A 74 10.04 -4.32 -9.62
N PRO A 75 10.85 -5.19 -10.27
CA PRO A 75 10.67 -6.64 -10.20
C PRO A 75 10.59 -7.21 -8.77
N LYS A 76 11.29 -6.60 -7.81
CA LYS A 76 11.37 -7.04 -6.41
C LYS A 76 10.56 -6.19 -5.42
N MET A 77 9.99 -5.08 -5.87
CA MET A 77 9.33 -4.12 -4.97
C MET A 77 7.94 -3.76 -5.46
N VAL A 78 6.97 -3.93 -4.56
CA VAL A 78 5.61 -3.40 -4.70
C VAL A 78 5.49 -2.18 -3.81
N ARG A 79 4.76 -1.16 -4.23
CA ARG A 79 4.47 0.01 -3.41
C ARG A 79 2.98 0.20 -3.26
N VAL A 80 2.58 0.83 -2.16
CA VAL A 80 1.21 1.27 -1.95
C VAL A 80 1.21 2.50 -1.05
N ALA A 81 0.25 3.41 -1.25
CA ALA A 81 0.01 4.54 -0.36
C ALA A 81 -1.21 4.28 0.53
N ASN A 82 -1.24 4.91 1.69
CA ASN A 82 -2.44 5.02 2.52
C ASN A 82 -2.54 6.47 2.97
N SER A 83 -3.25 7.29 2.19
CA SER A 83 -3.37 8.73 2.44
C SER A 83 -4.17 9.06 3.69
N SER A 84 -5.16 8.22 4.02
CA SER A 84 -5.96 8.32 5.25
C SER A 84 -5.05 8.27 6.46
N ASN A 85 -3.96 7.51 6.38
CA ASN A 85 -2.92 7.41 7.38
C ASN A 85 -1.64 8.21 7.05
N ARG A 86 -1.61 9.00 5.98
CA ARG A 86 -0.44 9.81 5.55
C ARG A 86 0.87 9.01 5.51
N ILE A 87 0.81 7.75 5.08
CA ILE A 87 1.95 6.86 5.01
C ILE A 87 2.01 6.15 3.66
N GLY A 88 3.20 5.71 3.28
CA GLY A 88 3.43 4.85 2.14
C GLY A 88 4.25 3.63 2.54
N PHE A 89 4.07 2.55 1.80
CA PHE A 89 4.73 1.28 2.03
C PHE A 89 5.52 0.85 0.79
N ASN A 90 6.76 0.44 1.00
CA ASN A 90 7.57 -0.29 0.03
C ASN A 90 7.69 -1.74 0.52
N ILE A 91 7.17 -2.69 -0.25
CA ILE A 91 7.03 -4.09 0.14
C ILE A 91 7.90 -4.98 -0.76
N ARG A 92 8.67 -5.84 -0.11
CA ARG A 92 9.45 -6.95 -0.67
C ARG A 92 8.91 -8.26 -0.08
N GLU A 93 9.35 -9.39 -0.62
CA GLU A 93 8.93 -10.72 -0.15
C GLU A 93 9.14 -10.98 1.34
N ASP A 94 10.17 -10.36 1.94
CA ASP A 94 10.54 -10.57 3.34
C ASP A 94 10.53 -9.28 4.18
N ALA A 95 10.16 -8.14 3.60
CA ALA A 95 10.26 -6.85 4.29
C ALA A 95 9.22 -5.83 3.83
N MET A 96 8.66 -5.12 4.79
CA MET A 96 7.80 -3.96 4.57
C MET A 96 8.46 -2.73 5.19
N THR A 97 8.75 -1.73 4.37
CA THR A 97 9.22 -0.42 4.83
C THR A 97 8.07 0.57 4.79
N VAL A 98 7.67 1.08 5.95
CA VAL A 98 6.72 2.19 6.09
C VAL A 98 7.47 3.51 6.17
N LYS A 99 6.91 4.56 5.57
CA LYS A 99 7.38 5.95 5.64
C LYS A 99 6.19 6.90 5.74
N ASN A 100 6.37 8.04 6.39
CA ASN A 100 5.39 9.11 6.26
C ASN A 100 5.42 9.75 4.87
N ILE A 101 4.26 10.26 4.46
CA ILE A 101 4.11 11.15 3.33
C ILE A 101 4.10 12.57 3.92
N ALA A 102 5.16 13.34 3.66
CA ALA A 102 5.24 14.72 4.09
C ALA A 102 4.16 15.55 3.38
N TYR A 103 3.43 16.35 4.15
CA TYR A 103 2.40 17.27 3.64
C TYR A 103 2.84 18.72 3.76
N LYS A 104 3.61 19.04 4.82
CA LYS A 104 4.21 20.36 5.04
C LYS A 104 5.73 20.27 4.92
N PRO A 105 6.43 21.35 4.50
CA PRO A 105 7.89 21.38 4.48
C PRO A 105 8.55 21.12 5.85
N SER A 106 7.82 21.36 6.95
CA SER A 106 8.27 21.08 8.32
C SER A 106 8.19 19.60 8.71
N ASP A 107 7.49 18.76 7.95
CA ASP A 107 7.31 17.36 8.28
C ASP A 107 8.63 16.62 8.08
N LYS A 108 9.23 16.18 9.20
CA LYS A 108 10.47 15.40 9.14
C LYS A 108 10.16 14.02 8.55
N PRO A 109 10.86 13.60 7.48
CA PRO A 109 10.70 12.26 6.96
C PRO A 109 11.22 11.23 7.97
N TRP A 110 10.56 10.09 8.04
CA TRP A 110 11.03 8.92 8.75
C TRP A 110 10.67 7.67 7.95
N ALA A 111 11.46 6.63 8.14
CA ALA A 111 11.18 5.30 7.63
C ALA A 111 11.46 4.23 8.69
N SER A 112 10.66 3.17 8.69
CA SER A 112 10.89 1.99 9.52
C SER A 112 10.58 0.74 8.73
N THR A 113 11.40 -0.30 8.89
CA THR A 113 11.29 -1.56 8.16
C THR A 113 11.01 -2.69 9.13
N PHE A 114 9.96 -3.44 8.85
CA PHE A 114 9.66 -4.74 9.45
C PHE A 114 10.14 -5.81 8.49
N ARG A 115 11.19 -6.56 8.89
CA ARG A 115 11.69 -7.71 8.12
C ARG A 115 11.23 -9.00 8.79
N VAL A 116 10.51 -9.84 8.06
CA VAL A 116 10.09 -11.17 8.49
C VAL A 116 11.31 -12.08 8.49
N GLN A 117 11.72 -12.54 9.67
CA GLN A 117 12.81 -13.50 9.84
C GLN A 117 12.34 -14.95 9.67
N GLY A 118 11.04 -15.18 9.82
CA GLY A 118 10.39 -16.46 9.55
C GLY A 118 9.29 -16.79 10.55
N ILE A 119 8.57 -17.86 10.26
CA ILE A 119 7.56 -18.45 11.13
C ILE A 119 8.14 -19.74 11.69
N ARG A 120 8.08 -19.97 13.01
CA ARG A 120 8.78 -21.08 13.66
C ARG A 120 8.06 -21.59 14.91
N ARG A 121 8.49 -22.77 15.35
CA ARG A 121 8.23 -23.40 16.66
C ARG A 121 9.57 -23.71 17.32
N GLU A 122 9.56 -23.95 18.63
CA GLU A 122 10.78 -24.32 19.34
C GLU A 122 11.31 -25.68 18.85
N GLY A 123 12.65 -25.81 18.83
CA GLY A 123 13.30 -27.06 18.41
C GLY A 123 13.27 -27.34 16.90
N HIS A 124 12.78 -26.42 16.07
CA HIS A 124 12.71 -26.61 14.63
C HIS A 124 13.15 -25.38 13.82
N ARG A 125 13.62 -25.61 12.59
CA ARG A 125 13.99 -24.53 11.66
C ARG A 125 12.75 -23.75 11.24
N SER A 126 12.89 -22.44 11.08
CA SER A 126 11.86 -21.56 10.50
C SER A 126 11.38 -22.06 9.14
N LEU A 127 10.10 -21.84 8.84
CA LEU A 127 9.51 -22.08 7.53
C LEU A 127 10.29 -21.33 6.44
N SER A 128 10.27 -21.88 5.22
CA SER A 128 10.95 -21.29 4.06
C SER A 128 10.45 -19.87 3.79
N THR A 129 11.37 -18.93 3.68
CA THR A 129 11.12 -17.52 3.37
C THR A 129 11.33 -17.19 1.90
N VAL A 130 11.27 -18.19 1.00
CA VAL A 130 11.38 -18.00 -0.45
C VAL A 130 9.99 -18.15 -1.09
N PRO A 131 9.44 -17.09 -1.72
CA PRO A 131 8.13 -17.17 -2.34
C PRO A 131 8.17 -18.01 -3.63
N LYS A 132 7.08 -18.74 -3.87
CA LYS A 132 6.77 -19.46 -5.12
C LYS A 132 6.11 -18.56 -6.16
N GLY A 133 5.52 -17.44 -5.73
CA GLY A 133 4.87 -16.47 -6.60
C GLY A 133 4.30 -15.31 -5.82
N LYS A 134 3.76 -14.33 -6.54
CA LYS A 134 3.01 -13.21 -5.98
C LYS A 134 1.82 -12.88 -6.86
N LYS A 135 0.74 -12.37 -6.26
CA LYS A 135 -0.43 -11.82 -6.94
C LYS A 135 -0.69 -10.40 -6.44
N ILE A 136 -0.99 -9.48 -7.35
CA ILE A 136 -1.49 -8.14 -7.05
C ILE A 136 -2.91 -8.05 -7.61
N ASP A 137 -3.87 -7.61 -6.80
CA ASP A 137 -5.27 -7.47 -7.17
C ASP A 137 -5.86 -6.22 -6.52
N GLY A 138 -5.73 -5.07 -7.18
CA GLY A 138 -6.17 -3.78 -6.64
C GLY A 138 -5.57 -3.51 -5.26
N LYS A 139 -6.41 -3.59 -4.22
CA LYS A 139 -6.07 -3.32 -2.81
C LYS A 139 -5.51 -4.52 -2.05
N GLU A 140 -5.15 -5.58 -2.77
CA GLU A 140 -4.58 -6.81 -2.21
C GLU A 140 -3.23 -7.16 -2.87
N LEU A 141 -2.28 -7.58 -2.04
CA LEU A 141 -1.01 -8.17 -2.46
C LEU A 141 -0.81 -9.48 -1.70
N VAL A 142 -0.54 -10.58 -2.40
CA VAL A 142 -0.25 -11.88 -1.76
C VAL A 142 1.10 -12.40 -2.27
N TYR A 143 1.98 -12.77 -1.35
CA TYR A 143 3.15 -13.61 -1.62
C TYR A 143 2.84 -15.04 -1.19
N HIS A 144 3.03 -15.99 -2.10
CA HIS A 144 2.80 -17.40 -1.83
C HIS A 144 4.09 -18.10 -1.45
N PHE A 145 4.16 -18.67 -0.24
CA PHE A 145 5.25 -19.54 0.18
C PHE A 145 4.75 -20.99 0.23
N SER A 146 5.67 -21.95 0.36
CA SER A 146 5.29 -23.37 0.43
C SER A 146 4.36 -23.66 1.62
N SER A 147 4.63 -23.06 2.79
CA SER A 147 3.95 -23.41 4.05
C SER A 147 3.06 -22.31 4.62
N TYR A 148 3.07 -21.12 4.02
CA TYR A 148 2.21 -20.00 4.40
C TYR A 148 1.98 -19.06 3.22
N ASP A 149 1.00 -18.19 3.31
CA ASP A 149 0.87 -17.01 2.45
C ASP A 149 1.05 -15.74 3.28
N LEU A 150 1.66 -14.71 2.69
CA LEU A 150 1.80 -13.37 3.27
C LEU A 150 0.95 -12.41 2.45
N GLN A 151 -0.18 -12.00 3.02
CA GLN A 151 -1.16 -11.15 2.36
C GLN A 151 -1.13 -9.75 2.98
N TYR A 152 -1.27 -8.74 2.14
CA TYR A 152 -1.45 -7.36 2.53
C TYR A 152 -2.77 -6.85 1.98
N LEU A 153 -3.60 -6.26 2.83
CA LEU A 153 -4.87 -5.62 2.44
C LEU A 153 -4.84 -4.16 2.87
N ASN A 154 -5.10 -3.25 1.95
CA ASN A 154 -5.02 -1.81 2.22
C ASN A 154 -6.40 -1.16 2.14
N ASP A 155 -6.77 -0.43 3.18
CA ASP A 155 -8.03 0.31 3.26
C ASP A 155 -7.86 1.64 4.02
N GLU A 156 -8.95 2.37 4.25
CA GLU A 156 -8.89 3.66 4.95
C GLU A 156 -8.36 3.54 6.39
N LYS A 157 -8.48 2.37 7.04
CA LYS A 157 -7.99 2.15 8.42
C LYS A 157 -6.49 1.93 8.48
N GLY A 158 -5.90 1.37 7.43
CA GLY A 158 -4.46 1.09 7.39
C GLY A 158 -4.11 -0.06 6.45
N LEU A 159 -2.94 -0.64 6.67
CA LEU A 159 -2.46 -1.81 5.94
C LEU A 159 -2.49 -3.04 6.86
N ARG A 160 -3.36 -3.99 6.57
CA ARG A 160 -3.38 -5.31 7.19
C ARG A 160 -2.21 -6.15 6.68
N GLN A 161 -1.58 -6.94 7.54
CA GLN A 161 -0.48 -7.84 7.16
C GLN A 161 -0.78 -9.27 7.67
N ASN A 162 -1.44 -10.06 6.84
CA ASN A 162 -1.90 -11.38 7.21
C ASN A 162 -0.83 -12.44 6.96
N PHE A 163 -0.49 -13.22 7.98
CA PHE A 163 0.27 -14.46 7.85
C PHE A 163 -0.71 -15.64 7.90
N ILE A 164 -0.92 -16.30 6.76
CA ILE A 164 -1.85 -17.43 6.62
C ILE A 164 -1.02 -18.71 6.63
N VAL A 165 -0.86 -19.32 7.80
CA VAL A 165 -0.05 -20.53 7.97
C VAL A 165 -0.90 -21.73 7.56
N LYS A 166 -0.45 -22.49 6.56
CA LYS A 166 -1.25 -23.52 5.87
C LYS A 166 -1.43 -24.78 6.70
N GLU A 167 -0.38 -25.17 7.43
CA GLU A 167 -0.31 -26.38 8.23
C GLU A 167 0.52 -26.13 9.49
N LYS A 168 0.30 -26.95 10.51
CA LYS A 168 1.04 -26.87 11.78
C LYS A 168 2.53 -27.13 11.54
N PRO A 169 3.42 -26.15 11.79
CA PRO A 169 4.85 -26.39 11.62
C PRO A 169 5.36 -27.45 12.60
N LEU A 170 6.39 -28.18 12.20
CA LEU A 170 7.09 -29.10 13.10
C LEU A 170 7.74 -28.32 14.26
N GLY A 171 7.88 -28.98 15.40
CA GLY A 171 8.47 -28.41 16.62
C GLY A 171 7.47 -28.32 17.78
N THR A 172 7.97 -27.89 18.94
CA THR A 172 7.21 -27.80 20.19
C THR A 172 6.85 -26.35 20.52
N GLY A 173 6.01 -26.15 21.54
CA GLY A 173 5.62 -24.83 22.02
C GLY A 173 4.63 -24.12 21.11
N GLU A 174 4.60 -22.79 21.23
CA GLU A 174 3.72 -21.87 20.50
C GLU A 174 4.26 -21.56 19.10
N LEU A 175 3.36 -21.23 18.19
CA LEU A 175 3.70 -20.70 16.88
C LEU A 175 4.20 -19.26 17.02
N LYS A 176 5.37 -18.95 16.44
CA LYS A 176 5.95 -17.59 16.47
C LYS A 176 6.23 -17.04 15.08
N VAL A 177 5.74 -15.83 14.80
CA VAL A 177 6.17 -15.01 13.64
C VAL A 177 7.24 -14.05 14.12
N ALA A 178 8.49 -14.27 13.71
CA ALA A 178 9.63 -13.45 14.12
C ALA A 178 9.93 -12.35 13.10
N MET A 179 10.12 -11.12 13.59
CA MET A 179 10.43 -9.95 12.79
C MET A 179 11.54 -9.11 13.40
N LYS A 180 12.35 -8.49 12.55
CA LYS A 180 13.33 -7.48 12.92
C LYS A 180 12.81 -6.11 12.53
N ILE A 181 12.81 -5.17 13.46
CA ILE A 181 12.50 -3.76 13.21
C ILE A 181 13.82 -2.98 13.07
N SER A 182 13.90 -2.13 12.04
CA SER A 182 15.03 -1.22 11.81
C SER A 182 14.57 0.10 11.21
N GLY A 183 15.43 1.11 11.22
CA GLY A 183 15.15 2.45 10.69
C GLY A 183 15.21 3.52 11.77
N ASP A 184 14.48 4.61 11.52
CA ASP A 184 14.61 5.87 12.25
C ASP A 184 13.89 5.85 13.60
N LEU A 185 12.81 5.07 13.72
CA LEU A 185 11.98 5.01 14.92
C LEU A 185 12.43 3.92 15.89
N ARG A 186 11.91 3.96 17.12
CA ARG A 186 12.14 2.95 18.15
C ARG A 186 10.84 2.25 18.52
N PRO A 187 10.84 0.91 18.58
CA PRO A 187 9.68 0.14 18.98
C PRO A 187 9.52 0.14 20.50
N VAL A 188 8.28 0.14 20.96
CA VAL A 188 7.89 -0.11 22.36
C VAL A 188 6.55 -0.85 22.37
N LEU A 189 6.39 -1.80 23.29
CA LEU A 189 5.09 -2.43 23.53
C LEU A 189 4.27 -1.55 24.48
N LEU A 190 3.03 -1.26 24.07
CA LEU A 190 2.05 -0.55 24.90
C LEU A 190 1.12 -1.54 25.62
N SER A 191 0.91 -2.72 25.05
CA SER A 191 0.18 -3.85 25.62
C SER A 191 0.51 -5.13 24.83
N ASP A 192 -0.01 -6.27 25.27
CA ASP A 192 0.20 -7.57 24.63
C ASP A 192 -0.15 -7.61 23.13
N GLY A 193 -1.08 -6.77 22.66
CA GLY A 193 -1.50 -6.74 21.25
C GLY A 193 -1.12 -5.46 20.50
N LYS A 194 -0.31 -4.56 21.11
CA LYS A 194 -0.07 -3.22 20.58
C LYS A 194 1.39 -2.80 20.69
N LEU A 195 2.03 -2.65 19.53
CA LEU A 195 3.34 -2.05 19.38
C LEU A 195 3.21 -0.62 18.84
N ALA A 196 3.98 0.30 19.39
CA ALA A 196 4.16 1.65 18.86
C ALA A 196 5.59 1.86 18.37
N LEU A 197 5.75 2.63 17.30
CA LEU A 197 7.05 3.19 16.91
C LEU A 197 7.07 4.68 17.21
N HIS A 198 8.06 5.12 17.97
CA HIS A 198 8.21 6.52 18.40
C HIS A 198 9.55 7.11 17.99
N THR A 199 9.63 8.44 18.01
CA THR A 199 10.89 9.15 17.75
C THR A 199 11.93 8.82 18.84
N PRO A 200 13.21 8.54 18.49
CA PRO A 200 14.25 8.26 19.48
C PRO A 200 14.35 9.35 20.56
N GLY A 201 14.38 8.94 21.83
CA GLY A 201 14.41 9.85 22.99
C GLY A 201 13.09 10.58 23.28
N LYS A 202 12.01 10.31 22.54
CA LYS A 202 10.70 10.93 22.71
C LYS A 202 9.59 9.89 22.67
N ILE A 203 9.43 9.12 23.77
CA ILE A 203 8.49 7.99 23.84
C ILE A 203 7.02 8.38 23.56
N ASN A 204 6.62 9.60 23.94
CA ASN A 204 5.27 10.11 23.70
C ASN A 204 5.05 10.61 22.27
N ASP A 205 6.10 10.74 21.45
CA ASP A 205 6.01 11.14 20.04
C ASP A 205 5.87 9.90 19.15
N VAL A 206 4.74 9.21 19.32
CA VAL A 206 4.39 8.03 18.54
C VAL A 206 4.08 8.43 17.09
N LYS A 207 4.68 7.74 16.13
CA LYS A 207 4.47 7.99 14.69
C LYS A 207 3.68 6.90 13.99
N PHE A 208 3.67 5.69 14.54
CA PHE A 208 3.10 4.52 13.88
C PHE A 208 2.69 3.45 14.89
N TYR A 209 1.61 2.73 14.58
CA TYR A 209 1.13 1.58 15.34
C TYR A 209 1.17 0.30 14.49
N TYR A 210 1.53 -0.79 15.17
CA TYR A 210 1.36 -2.16 14.71
C TYR A 210 0.54 -2.89 15.77
N ASP A 211 -0.78 -2.96 15.55
CA ASP A 211 -1.75 -3.39 16.57
C ASP A 211 -3.01 -4.02 15.96
N ASP A 212 -4.12 -4.03 16.70
CA ASP A 212 -5.38 -4.69 16.32
C ASP A 212 -5.17 -6.13 15.85
N LEU A 213 -4.29 -6.84 16.58
CA LEU A 213 -3.90 -8.22 16.33
C LEU A 213 -5.12 -9.13 16.51
N LYS A 214 -5.50 -9.79 15.43
CA LYS A 214 -6.54 -10.80 15.39
C LYS A 214 -5.95 -12.10 14.90
N VAL A 215 -6.28 -13.19 15.57
CA VAL A 215 -5.81 -14.52 15.20
C VAL A 215 -6.97 -15.49 15.24
N TRP A 216 -7.17 -16.24 14.16
CA TRP A 216 -8.22 -17.25 14.08
C TRP A 216 -7.80 -18.45 13.25
N ASP A 217 -8.45 -19.57 13.50
CA ASP A 217 -8.22 -20.86 12.85
C ASP A 217 -9.19 -21.09 11.67
N ALA A 218 -9.11 -22.24 11.00
CA ALA A 218 -9.94 -22.58 9.84
C ALA A 218 -11.44 -22.65 10.13
N ASN A 219 -11.81 -22.85 11.39
CA ASN A 219 -13.20 -22.87 11.85
C ASN A 219 -13.67 -21.48 12.30
N GLN A 220 -12.87 -20.43 12.05
CA GLN A 220 -13.09 -19.07 12.51
C GLN A 220 -13.08 -18.93 14.04
N GLN A 221 -12.46 -19.88 14.75
CA GLN A 221 -12.28 -19.79 16.19
C GLN A 221 -11.13 -18.83 16.50
N ALA A 222 -11.38 -17.83 17.34
CA ALA A 222 -10.34 -16.93 17.83
C ALA A 222 -9.31 -17.68 18.68
N LEU A 223 -8.03 -17.42 18.43
CA LEU A 223 -6.91 -18.02 19.16
C LEU A 223 -6.23 -17.00 20.07
N PRO A 224 -5.78 -17.39 21.28
CA PRO A 224 -4.95 -16.53 22.11
C PRO A 224 -3.65 -16.17 21.40
N ALA A 225 -3.30 -14.88 21.42
CA ALA A 225 -2.08 -14.38 20.82
C ALA A 225 -1.61 -13.08 21.49
N HIS A 226 -0.29 -12.86 21.47
CA HIS A 226 0.36 -11.66 22.01
C HIS A 226 1.64 -11.33 21.25
N MET A 227 2.25 -10.20 21.57
CA MET A 227 3.50 -9.71 21.04
C MET A 227 4.59 -9.73 22.12
N GLU A 228 5.78 -10.18 21.75
CA GLU A 228 7.00 -10.11 22.57
C GLU A 228 8.02 -9.22 21.85
N LEU A 229 8.61 -8.26 22.57
CA LEU A 229 9.62 -7.35 22.02
C LEU A 229 10.92 -7.44 22.82
N ASN A 230 12.03 -7.71 22.14
CA ASN A 230 13.37 -7.45 22.66
C ASN A 230 13.83 -6.08 22.17
N GLU A 231 13.77 -5.06 23.02
CA GLU A 231 14.07 -3.67 22.67
C GLU A 231 15.54 -3.44 22.32
N GLN A 232 16.49 -4.18 22.91
CA GLN A 232 17.92 -4.02 22.62
C GLN A 232 18.23 -4.45 21.17
N SER A 233 17.59 -5.51 20.71
CA SER A 233 17.76 -6.05 19.36
C SER A 233 16.67 -5.58 18.39
N ASN A 234 15.64 -4.86 18.85
CA ASN A 234 14.42 -4.56 18.10
C ASN A 234 13.84 -5.80 17.38
N ASN A 235 13.82 -6.94 18.08
CA ASN A 235 13.21 -8.17 17.57
C ASN A 235 11.80 -8.29 18.14
N LEU A 236 10.82 -8.34 17.25
CA LEU A 236 9.40 -8.54 17.56
C LEU A 236 9.05 -10.00 17.26
N SER A 237 8.28 -10.63 18.15
CA SER A 237 7.63 -11.90 17.88
C SER A 237 6.12 -11.76 18.10
N ILE A 238 5.31 -12.20 17.15
CA ILE A 238 3.89 -12.48 17.40
C ILE A 238 3.81 -13.95 17.80
N VAL A 239 3.22 -14.22 18.96
CA VAL A 239 3.13 -15.54 19.58
C VAL A 239 1.67 -15.97 19.57
N VAL A 240 1.41 -17.21 19.16
CA VAL A 240 0.05 -17.77 19.02
C VAL A 240 -0.03 -19.12 19.72
N ASP A 241 -1.04 -19.28 20.57
CA ASP A 241 -1.42 -20.58 21.14
C ASP A 241 -2.31 -21.34 20.15
N ASP A 242 -1.68 -22.18 19.33
CA ASP A 242 -2.30 -23.02 18.31
C ASP A 242 -2.45 -24.49 18.75
N ARG A 243 -2.45 -24.79 20.06
CA ARG A 243 -2.49 -26.17 20.57
C ARG A 243 -3.66 -26.98 20.01
N ASN A 244 -4.85 -26.37 19.97
CA ASN A 244 -6.11 -27.00 19.54
C ASN A 244 -6.65 -26.44 18.21
N ALA A 245 -5.86 -25.67 17.48
CA ALA A 245 -6.31 -24.94 16.30
C ALA A 245 -6.44 -25.86 15.06
N ALA A 246 -7.49 -25.64 14.27
CA ALA A 246 -7.60 -26.20 12.92
C ALA A 246 -6.89 -25.29 11.91
N TYR A 247 -6.03 -25.86 11.06
CA TYR A 247 -5.30 -25.10 10.05
C TYR A 247 -6.10 -24.97 8.73
N PRO A 248 -5.94 -23.87 7.97
CA PRO A 248 -4.98 -22.78 8.15
C PRO A 248 -5.31 -21.83 9.31
N ILE A 249 -4.27 -21.22 9.90
CA ILE A 249 -4.40 -20.14 10.89
C ILE A 249 -4.06 -18.82 10.21
N THR A 250 -4.87 -17.79 10.45
CA THR A 250 -4.59 -16.42 10.00
C THR A 250 -4.18 -15.55 11.18
N ILE A 251 -3.03 -14.88 11.05
CA ILE A 251 -2.51 -13.91 12.00
C ILE A 251 -2.55 -12.53 11.33
N ASP A 252 -3.38 -11.63 11.84
CA ASP A 252 -3.74 -10.35 11.21
C ASP A 252 -3.50 -9.16 12.15
N PRO A 253 -2.31 -8.54 12.08
CA PRO A 253 -2.04 -7.19 12.59
C PRO A 253 -2.32 -6.07 11.59
N LEU A 254 -2.66 -4.88 12.11
CA LEU A 254 -2.90 -3.64 11.39
C LEU A 254 -1.74 -2.65 11.54
N ASN A 255 -1.37 -2.02 10.42
CA ASN A 255 -0.37 -0.96 10.32
C ASN A 255 -1.06 0.38 10.06
N HIS A 256 -0.95 1.34 10.98
CA HIS A 256 -1.63 2.64 10.84
C HIS A 256 -0.93 3.76 11.63
N THR A 257 -1.36 5.00 11.42
CA THR A 257 -0.87 6.15 12.19
C THR A 257 -1.85 6.53 13.29
N PRO A 258 -1.41 7.16 14.40
CA PRO A 258 -2.32 7.64 15.43
C PRO A 258 -3.40 8.60 14.90
N ASP A 259 -4.62 8.53 15.45
CA ASP A 259 -5.75 9.38 15.03
C ASP A 259 -5.47 10.90 15.10
N TRP A 260 -4.60 11.33 16.01
CA TRP A 260 -4.19 12.74 16.11
C TRP A 260 -3.28 13.19 14.97
N ALA A 261 -2.58 12.26 14.30
CA ALA A 261 -1.76 12.56 13.13
C ALA A 261 -2.61 12.88 11.89
N THR A 262 -3.88 12.48 11.87
CA THR A 262 -4.81 12.63 10.74
C THR A 262 -5.90 13.68 11.03
N SER A 263 -6.33 13.82 12.29
CA SER A 263 -7.36 14.76 12.72
C SER A 263 -6.92 16.23 12.82
N ALA A 264 -5.61 16.50 12.99
CA ALA A 264 -5.11 17.87 13.11
C ALA A 264 -5.16 18.69 11.80
N ASP A 265 -5.40 18.06 10.64
CA ASP A 265 -5.07 18.68 9.34
C ASP A 265 -6.06 18.37 8.19
N GLY A 266 -7.34 18.09 8.49
CA GLY A 266 -8.44 18.16 7.51
C GLY A 266 -8.37 17.16 6.35
N VAL A 267 -9.19 16.11 6.42
CA VAL A 267 -9.17 14.94 5.51
C VAL A 267 -9.65 15.20 4.06
N LEU A 268 -9.92 16.45 3.64
CA LEU A 268 -10.50 16.69 2.30
C LEU A 268 -9.82 17.75 1.41
N PRO A 269 -9.15 18.82 1.91
CA PRO A 269 -8.44 19.74 1.01
C PRO A 269 -7.15 19.14 0.40
N GLY A 270 -6.56 18.14 1.06
CA GLY A 270 -5.25 17.57 0.71
C GLY A 270 -5.24 16.62 -0.50
N LEU A 271 -6.37 16.01 -0.83
CA LEU A 271 -6.50 15.07 -1.96
C LEU A 271 -6.38 15.76 -3.32
N LEU A 272 -6.74 17.04 -3.41
CA LEU A 272 -6.59 17.84 -4.63
C LEU A 272 -5.17 18.39 -4.78
N THR A 273 -4.49 18.72 -3.67
CA THR A 273 -3.11 19.23 -3.68
C THR A 273 -2.09 18.11 -3.88
N SER A 274 -2.37 16.88 -3.40
CA SER A 274 -1.48 15.73 -3.56
C SER A 274 -1.44 15.17 -4.98
N LEU A 275 -2.50 15.32 -5.76
CA LEU A 275 -2.50 14.99 -7.19
C LEU A 275 -1.56 15.90 -7.98
N GLN A 276 -1.49 17.20 -7.62
CA GLN A 276 -0.53 18.14 -8.22
C GLN A 276 0.92 17.77 -7.85
N LEU A 277 1.18 17.44 -6.58
CA LEU A 277 2.52 17.05 -6.09
C LEU A 277 2.99 15.68 -6.60
N GLN A 278 2.08 14.73 -6.84
CA GLN A 278 2.43 13.44 -7.47
C GLN A 278 2.80 13.58 -8.94
N VAL A 279 2.25 14.59 -9.65
CA VAL A 279 2.65 14.92 -11.02
C VAL A 279 4.03 15.58 -11.05
N ASP A 280 4.31 16.50 -10.13
CA ASP A 280 5.63 17.17 -10.02
C ASP A 280 6.76 16.21 -9.60
N ALA A 281 6.46 15.19 -8.78
CA ALA A 281 7.43 14.17 -8.40
C ALA A 281 7.66 13.10 -9.50
N ALA A 282 6.72 12.94 -10.43
CA ALA A 282 6.83 11.99 -11.55
C ALA A 282 7.52 12.59 -12.78
N TYR A 283 7.43 13.92 -12.96
CA TYR A 283 8.07 14.65 -14.05
C TYR A 283 8.95 15.75 -13.48
N GLY A 284 10.16 15.38 -13.05
CA GLY A 284 11.12 16.32 -12.49
C GLY A 284 11.47 17.45 -13.46
N PHE A 285 10.79 18.58 -13.32
CA PHE A 285 11.22 19.91 -13.75
C PHE A 285 10.58 20.94 -12.81
N GLY A 286 11.29 21.28 -11.73
CA GLY A 286 11.09 22.56 -11.08
C GLY A 286 11.76 23.62 -11.96
N VAL A 287 11.01 24.62 -12.40
CA VAL A 287 11.60 25.89 -12.83
C VAL A 287 11.37 26.88 -11.68
N THR A 288 12.46 27.52 -11.28
CA THR A 288 12.58 28.59 -10.28
C THR A 288 11.57 29.71 -10.45
#